data_AF-O57454-F1
#
_entry.id   AF-O57454-F1
#
_cell.length_a   1.000
_cell.length_b   1.000
_cell.length_c   1.000
_cell.angle_alpha   90.00
_cell.angle_beta   90.00
_cell.angle_gamma   90.00
#
_symmetry.space_group_name_H-M   'P 1'
#
loop_
_entity.id
_entity.type
_entity.pdbx_description
1 polymer ?
#
loop_
_entity_poly.entity_id
_entity_poly.type
_entity_poly.pdbx_seq_one_letter_code
_entity_poly.pdbx_strand_id
1 'polypeptide(L)'
;ILVVTAEGYVFYTSPTIQDYLGFHQSDVVHQSVFELIHTDDRATFRHQLHWALNPQSCQESNPQADIIPENSSLCSNVVNYNPHNLPPENSSFMKRNFICRFRCLLDNSSGFLTLNFQGRLKFLHGQNKKAEDGTPIPPQLALFAVATPLQPPSILEVRTKMLIFQTKHKLDFTPLACDTKGKFVLGYTETELCMRGTGYQFIHAADMMYCADNHVKMI
;
A
#
# COMPACT_ATOMS: atom_id res chain seq x y z
N ILE A 1 5.78 -0.36 -2.81
CA ILE A 1 6.29 -1.23 -1.72
C ILE A 1 6.98 -0.31 -0.71
N LEU A 2 6.77 -0.54 0.59
CA LEU A 2 7.35 0.26 1.68
C LEU A 2 7.82 -0.69 2.81
N VAL A 3 9.00 -0.40 3.36
CA VAL A 3 9.53 -1.05 4.57
C VAL A 3 9.80 0.03 5.62
N VAL A 4 9.14 -0.08 6.76
CA VAL A 4 9.27 0.90 7.87
C VAL A 4 9.74 0.18 9.12
N THR A 5 10.80 0.70 9.74
CA THR A 5 11.33 0.17 11.02
C THR A 5 10.34 0.38 12.17
N ALA A 6 10.49 -0.36 13.27
CA ALA A 6 9.70 -0.14 14.49
C ALA A 6 9.80 1.30 15.04
N GLU A 7 10.93 1.97 14.81
CA GLU A 7 11.18 3.38 15.18
C GLU A 7 10.40 4.37 14.32
N GLY A 8 9.86 3.94 13.17
CA GLY A 8 9.14 4.79 12.23
C GLY A 8 10.00 5.38 11.11
N TYR A 9 11.26 4.95 10.95
CA TYR A 9 12.07 5.34 9.80
C TYR A 9 11.77 4.47 8.59
N VAL A 10 11.71 5.09 7.40
CA VAL A 10 11.59 4.37 6.13
C VAL A 10 12.92 3.70 5.81
N PHE A 11 12.97 2.38 5.90
CA PHE A 11 14.15 1.60 5.52
C PHE A 11 14.26 1.45 4.00
N TYR A 12 13.13 1.22 3.34
CA TYR A 12 13.06 1.07 1.90
C TYR A 12 11.70 1.53 1.37
N THR A 13 11.69 2.10 0.18
CA THR A 13 10.48 2.29 -0.62
C THR A 13 10.79 1.97 -2.07
N SER A 14 9.82 1.49 -2.86
CA SER A 14 10.05 1.25 -4.29
C SER A 14 10.11 2.56 -5.08
N PRO A 15 10.82 2.61 -6.24
CA PRO A 15 10.90 3.81 -7.08
C PRO A 15 9.52 4.36 -7.51
N THR A 16 8.52 3.48 -7.58
CA THR A 16 7.13 3.84 -7.88
C THR A 16 6.51 4.86 -6.90
N ILE A 17 7.11 5.10 -5.72
CA ILE A 17 6.64 6.17 -4.81
C ILE A 17 6.57 7.53 -5.51
N GLN A 18 7.46 7.78 -6.48
CA GLN A 18 7.44 9.01 -7.29
C GLN A 18 6.17 9.08 -8.15
N ASP A 19 5.74 7.97 -8.74
CA ASP A 19 4.54 7.92 -9.60
C ASP A 19 3.23 8.12 -8.82
N TYR A 20 3.21 7.73 -7.54
CA TYR A 20 1.99 7.76 -6.71
C TYR A 20 1.91 8.96 -5.76
N LEU A 21 3.04 9.39 -5.19
CA LEU A 21 3.09 10.47 -4.19
C LEU A 21 3.97 11.65 -4.62
N GLY A 22 4.77 11.53 -5.69
CA GLY A 22 5.61 12.61 -6.22
C GLY A 22 6.94 12.81 -5.51
N PHE A 23 7.27 11.98 -4.52
CA PHE A 23 8.57 12.06 -3.82
C PHE A 23 9.64 11.24 -4.54
N HIS A 24 10.87 11.74 -4.57
CA HIS A 24 12.00 10.93 -4.98
C HIS A 24 12.36 9.92 -3.88
N GLN A 25 12.79 8.72 -4.26
CA GLN A 25 13.11 7.64 -3.31
C GLN A 25 14.17 8.08 -2.29
N SER A 26 15.21 8.79 -2.74
CA SER A 26 16.30 9.30 -1.88
C SER A 26 15.83 10.22 -0.77
N ASP A 27 14.76 10.97 -1.01
CA ASP A 27 14.28 12.01 -0.10
C ASP A 27 13.42 11.41 1.03
N VAL A 28 12.96 10.17 0.84
CA VAL A 28 12.08 9.47 1.76
C VAL A 28 12.83 8.41 2.56
N VAL A 29 13.80 7.73 1.94
CA VAL A 29 14.59 6.70 2.63
C VAL A 29 15.39 7.32 3.77
N HIS A 30 15.45 6.62 4.90
CA HIS A 30 16.02 7.05 6.18
C HIS A 30 15.32 8.23 6.86
N GLN A 31 14.26 8.78 6.28
CA GLN A 31 13.45 9.80 6.93
C GLN A 31 12.35 9.17 7.79
N SER A 32 11.83 9.96 8.73
CA SER A 32 10.66 9.59 9.51
C SER A 32 9.44 9.48 8.61
N VAL A 33 8.76 8.32 8.63
CA VAL A 33 7.52 8.09 7.87
C VAL A 33 6.41 9.06 8.33
N PHE A 34 6.47 9.55 9.57
CA PHE A 34 5.45 10.43 10.13
C PHE A 34 5.44 11.84 9.50
N GLU A 35 6.52 12.24 8.83
CA GLU A 35 6.55 13.46 8.00
C GLU A 35 5.69 13.33 6.74
N LEU A 36 5.51 12.09 6.28
CA LEU A 36 4.65 11.77 5.15
C LEU A 36 3.21 11.50 5.57
N ILE A 37 2.91 11.26 6.85
CA ILE A 37 1.57 10.85 7.30
C ILE A 37 0.78 12.06 7.79
N HIS A 38 -0.51 12.11 7.41
CA HIS A 38 -1.46 13.09 7.95
C HIS A 38 -1.50 13.01 9.48
N THR A 39 -1.55 14.15 10.18
CA THR A 39 -1.43 14.24 11.64
C THR A 39 -2.35 13.30 12.40
N ASP A 40 -3.63 13.25 12.02
CA ASP A 40 -4.63 12.39 12.68
C ASP A 40 -4.35 10.90 12.53
N ASP A 41 -3.64 10.49 11.47
CA ASP A 41 -3.40 9.08 11.17
C ASP A 41 -2.09 8.57 11.81
N ARG A 42 -1.25 9.47 12.33
CA ARG A 42 0.07 9.15 12.91
C ARG A 42 -0.03 8.19 14.08
N ALA A 43 -0.98 8.42 14.99
CA ALA A 43 -1.21 7.55 16.13
C ALA A 43 -1.56 6.14 15.64
N THR A 44 -2.55 6.01 14.76
CA THR A 44 -2.97 4.73 14.17
C THR A 44 -1.81 4.00 13.50
N PHE A 45 -1.01 4.70 12.68
CA PHE A 45 0.16 4.10 12.03
C PHE A 45 1.17 3.57 13.05
N ARG A 46 1.43 4.31 14.14
CA ARG A 46 2.33 3.87 15.22
C ARG A 46 1.84 2.57 15.87
N HIS A 47 0.54 2.42 16.10
CA HIS A 47 -0.03 1.17 16.61
C HIS A 47 0.24 0.00 15.64
N GLN A 48 0.16 0.24 14.32
CA GLN A 48 0.43 -0.78 13.31
C GLN A 48 1.90 -1.25 13.29
N LEU A 49 2.86 -0.44 13.75
CA LEU A 49 4.26 -0.83 13.86
C LEU A 49 4.54 -1.74 15.08
N HIS A 50 3.66 -1.73 16.08
CA HIS A 50 3.79 -2.56 17.28
C HIS A 50 3.14 -3.93 17.07
N TRP A 51 3.77 -5.02 17.52
CA TRP A 51 3.25 -6.38 17.28
C TRP A 51 1.87 -6.60 17.93
N ALA A 52 1.69 -6.13 19.17
CA ALA A 52 0.44 -6.26 19.93
C ALA A 52 -0.60 -5.17 19.61
N LEU A 53 -0.32 -4.29 18.64
CA LEU A 53 -1.14 -3.11 18.33
C LEU A 53 -1.37 -2.16 19.52
N ASN A 54 -0.64 -2.32 20.61
CA ASN A 54 -0.69 -1.48 21.81
C ASN A 54 0.72 -0.94 22.10
N PRO A 55 1.13 0.18 21.48
CA PRO A 55 2.28 0.91 21.96
C PRO A 55 1.84 1.51 23.31
N GLN A 56 2.48 1.14 24.41
CA GLN A 56 2.21 1.82 25.68
C GLN A 56 2.32 3.33 25.43
N SER A 57 1.21 4.04 25.64
CA SER A 57 1.21 5.49 25.68
C SER A 57 2.28 5.88 26.67
N CYS A 58 3.21 6.74 26.28
CA CYS A 58 4.01 7.47 27.27
C CYS A 58 3.03 8.01 28.30
N GLN A 59 3.05 7.47 29.52
CA GLN A 59 2.24 7.99 30.60
C GLN A 59 2.77 9.39 30.88
N GLU A 60 2.03 10.40 30.43
CA GLU A 60 2.05 11.69 31.12
C GLU A 60 1.47 11.50 32.52
N SER A 61 2.09 12.20 33.48
CA SER A 61 1.77 12.41 34.90
C SER A 61 2.38 11.40 35.92
N ASN A 62 3.05 11.78 37.03
CA ASN A 62 3.60 13.03 37.61
C ASN A 62 4.17 12.65 39.03
N PRO A 63 4.72 13.53 39.91
CA PRO A 63 5.32 14.87 39.76
C PRO A 63 6.70 15.00 40.50
N GLN A 64 7.43 16.11 40.30
CA GLN A 64 8.48 16.65 41.20
C GLN A 64 9.94 16.15 41.03
N ALA A 65 10.68 16.80 40.11
CA ALA A 65 12.09 17.19 40.29
C ALA A 65 12.57 18.05 39.10
N ASP A 66 12.76 19.34 39.38
CA ASP A 66 13.66 20.36 38.82
C ASP A 66 14.44 20.15 37.48
N ILE A 67 14.18 21.11 36.58
CA ILE A 67 15.06 21.93 35.70
C ILE A 67 16.13 21.24 34.78
N ILE A 68 16.11 21.70 33.50
CA ILE A 68 17.16 21.80 32.43
C ILE A 68 17.15 20.70 31.31
N PRO A 69 17.44 21.00 30.03
CA PRO A 69 16.76 21.87 29.05
C PRO A 69 16.23 21.09 27.81
N GLU A 70 15.50 21.80 26.96
CA GLU A 70 15.00 21.41 25.64
C GLU A 70 16.08 20.80 24.71
N ASN A 71 16.16 19.47 24.62
CA ASN A 71 16.61 18.73 23.42
C ASN A 71 16.49 17.18 23.52
N SER A 72 15.46 16.66 24.21
CA SER A 72 15.26 15.21 24.29
C SER A 72 14.62 14.66 23.02
N SER A 73 15.49 14.26 22.10
CA SER A 73 15.35 13.13 21.18
C SER A 73 14.04 12.35 21.30
N LEU A 74 13.24 12.44 20.23
CA LEU A 74 12.14 11.53 19.88
C LEU A 74 12.38 10.14 20.47
N CYS A 75 11.49 9.71 21.37
CA CYS A 75 11.60 8.47 22.13
C CYS A 75 12.04 7.29 21.25
N SER A 76 13.32 6.92 21.34
CA SER A 76 13.87 5.70 20.72
C SER A 76 13.41 4.49 21.53
N ASN A 77 12.10 4.22 21.50
CA ASN A 77 11.53 3.02 22.09
C ASN A 77 11.83 1.85 21.16
N VAL A 78 13.10 1.47 21.04
CA VAL A 78 13.50 0.18 20.47
C VAL A 78 12.99 -0.88 21.44
N VAL A 79 11.75 -1.31 21.21
CA VAL A 79 11.15 -2.36 22.05
C VAL A 79 11.88 -3.65 21.73
N ASN A 80 12.81 -4.02 22.59
CA ASN A 80 13.58 -5.23 22.45
C ASN A 80 12.66 -6.41 22.81
N TYR A 81 12.03 -7.00 21.79
CA TYR A 81 11.11 -8.12 22.02
C TYR A 81 11.90 -9.37 22.36
N ASN A 82 11.57 -10.00 23.50
CA ASN A 82 12.02 -11.36 23.75
C ASN A 82 11.35 -12.28 22.70
N PRO A 83 12.11 -12.99 21.86
CA PRO A 83 11.55 -13.83 20.79
C PRO A 83 10.55 -14.87 21.29
N HIS A 84 10.69 -15.33 22.54
CA HIS A 84 9.77 -16.30 23.15
C HIS A 84 8.36 -15.74 23.43
N ASN A 85 8.22 -14.41 23.53
CA ASN A 85 6.94 -13.75 23.79
C ASN A 85 6.22 -13.29 22.52
N LEU A 86 6.84 -13.49 21.35
CA LEU A 86 6.25 -13.10 20.08
C LEU A 86 5.44 -14.26 19.48
N PRO A 87 4.27 -13.97 18.87
CA PRO A 87 3.61 -14.91 18.00
C PRO A 87 4.56 -15.38 16.87
N PRO A 88 4.39 -16.61 16.36
CA PRO A 88 5.14 -17.08 15.19
C PRO A 88 5.05 -16.07 14.04
N GLU A 89 6.14 -15.86 13.29
CA GLU A 89 6.22 -14.83 12.24
C GLU A 89 5.13 -14.96 11.16
N ASN A 90 4.67 -16.20 10.91
CA ASN A 90 3.60 -16.49 9.96
C ASN A 90 2.17 -16.34 10.53
N SER A 91 2.05 -15.96 11.80
CA SER A 91 0.77 -15.80 12.48
C SER A 91 -0.06 -14.64 11.92
N SER A 92 -1.38 -14.74 12.03
CA SER A 92 -2.31 -13.66 11.67
C SER A 92 -2.05 -12.39 12.48
N PHE A 93 -1.53 -12.49 13.71
CA PHE A 93 -1.20 -11.34 14.55
C PHE A 93 -0.12 -10.43 13.95
N MET A 94 0.71 -10.94 13.04
CA MET A 94 1.73 -10.14 12.34
C MET A 94 1.19 -9.47 11.07
N LYS A 95 -0.01 -9.84 10.60
CA LYS A 95 -0.62 -9.23 9.41
C LYS A 95 -1.09 -7.81 9.72
N ARG A 96 -0.95 -6.93 8.72
CA ARG A 96 -1.36 -5.53 8.79
C ARG A 96 -2.20 -5.21 7.55
N ASN A 97 -3.39 -4.68 7.77
CA ASN A 97 -4.30 -4.21 6.74
C ASN A 97 -5.01 -2.96 7.27
N PHE A 98 -4.62 -1.78 6.80
CA PHE A 98 -5.12 -0.52 7.34
C PHE A 98 -5.04 0.59 6.30
N ILE A 99 -5.86 1.62 6.50
CA ILE A 99 -5.89 2.81 5.65
C ILE A 99 -5.10 3.92 6.34
N CYS A 100 -4.31 4.65 5.57
CA CYS A 100 -3.58 5.82 6.06
C CYS A 100 -3.43 6.84 4.93
N ARG A 101 -3.59 8.13 5.27
CA ARG A 101 -3.36 9.24 4.36
C ARG A 101 -1.90 9.64 4.37
N PHE A 102 -1.30 9.68 3.18
CA PHE A 102 0.07 10.11 2.96
C PHE A 102 0.09 11.42 2.18
N ARG A 103 1.01 12.32 2.50
CA ARG A 103 1.28 13.53 1.74
C ARG A 103 1.52 13.14 0.29
N CYS A 104 0.96 13.91 -0.62
CA CYS A 104 1.04 13.69 -2.05
C CYS A 104 1.33 15.03 -2.73
N LEU A 105 2.43 15.08 -3.48
CA LEU A 105 2.83 16.26 -4.26
C LEU A 105 2.14 16.31 -5.63
N LEU A 106 1.44 15.24 -6.02
CA LEU A 106 0.76 15.09 -7.30
C LEU A 106 -0.72 15.50 -7.25
N ASP A 107 -1.32 15.59 -6.06
CA ASP A 107 -2.73 15.92 -5.86
C ASP A 107 -2.92 17.42 -5.60
N ASN A 108 -3.80 18.05 -6.39
CA ASN A 108 -4.11 19.48 -6.31
C ASN A 108 -5.26 19.81 -5.34
N SER A 109 -5.89 18.80 -4.72
CA SER A 109 -7.05 19.02 -3.85
C SER A 109 -6.66 19.19 -2.38
N SER A 110 -6.17 18.13 -1.75
CA SER A 110 -5.90 18.07 -0.30
C SER A 110 -4.41 18.03 0.04
N GLY A 111 -3.55 17.72 -0.95
CA GLY A 111 -2.14 17.42 -0.72
C GLY A 111 -1.91 16.09 -0.01
N PHE A 112 -2.93 15.24 0.11
CA PHE A 112 -2.85 13.90 0.70
C PHE A 112 -3.56 12.87 -0.18
N LEU A 113 -2.91 11.70 -0.34
CA LEU A 113 -3.48 10.54 -0.99
C LEU A 113 -3.83 9.47 0.05
N THR A 114 -5.04 8.94 -0.03
CA THR A 114 -5.48 7.86 0.86
C THR A 114 -4.99 6.52 0.31
N LEU A 115 -4.18 5.81 1.11
CA LEU A 115 -3.57 4.54 0.75
C LEU A 115 -4.08 3.42 1.64
N ASN A 116 -4.33 2.26 1.04
CA ASN A 116 -4.51 0.99 1.73
C ASN A 116 -3.17 0.26 1.84
N PHE A 117 -2.75 -0.02 3.08
CA PHE A 117 -1.54 -0.74 3.40
C PHE A 117 -1.86 -2.20 3.69
N GLN A 118 -1.29 -3.10 2.89
CA GLN A 118 -1.36 -4.53 3.11
C GLN A 118 0.03 -5.10 3.30
N GLY A 119 0.28 -5.75 4.43
CA GLY A 119 1.62 -6.15 4.79
C GLY A 119 1.70 -7.06 6.02
N ARG A 120 2.93 -7.22 6.51
CA ARG A 120 3.23 -7.93 7.75
C ARG A 120 4.39 -7.30 8.50
N LEU A 121 4.42 -7.47 9.82
CA LEU A 121 5.62 -7.27 10.62
C LEU A 121 6.56 -8.46 10.46
N LYS A 122 7.84 -8.20 10.21
CA LYS A 122 8.91 -9.20 10.11
C LYS A 122 10.21 -8.65 10.67
N PHE A 123 11.13 -9.54 11.04
CA PHE A 123 12.47 -9.12 11.45
C PHE A 123 13.27 -8.57 10.27
N LEU A 124 13.82 -7.37 10.46
CA LEU A 124 14.71 -6.73 9.51
C LEU A 124 16.16 -7.10 9.85
N HIS A 125 16.72 -8.00 9.04
CA HIS A 125 18.07 -8.53 9.23
C HIS A 125 19.12 -7.69 8.49
N GLY A 126 20.39 -7.85 8.89
CA GLY A 126 21.53 -7.26 8.15
C GLY A 126 21.76 -5.77 8.38
N GLN A 127 21.11 -5.15 9.38
CA GLN A 127 21.32 -3.73 9.67
C GLN A 127 22.69 -3.44 10.31
N ASN A 128 23.38 -4.44 10.86
CA ASN A 128 24.69 -4.33 11.53
C ASN A 128 24.79 -3.16 12.52
N LYS A 129 23.67 -2.77 13.15
CA LYS A 129 23.63 -1.70 14.14
C LYS A 129 24.36 -2.15 15.40
N LYS A 130 25.12 -1.23 16.00
CA LYS A 130 25.76 -1.40 17.31
C LYS A 130 25.22 -0.34 18.25
N ALA A 131 24.99 -0.70 19.51
CA ALA A 131 24.66 0.25 20.56
C ALA A 131 25.88 1.13 20.91
N GLU A 132 25.69 2.16 21.72
CA GLU A 132 26.76 3.10 22.11
C GLU A 132 27.94 2.40 22.80
N ASP A 133 27.69 1.29 23.47
CA ASP A 133 28.69 0.42 24.11
C ASP A 133 29.38 -0.56 23.14
N GLY A 134 29.04 -0.50 21.84
CA GLY A 134 29.59 -1.37 20.80
C GLY A 134 28.93 -2.75 20.70
N THR A 135 27.94 -3.06 21.55
CA THR A 135 27.22 -4.34 21.49
C THR A 135 26.34 -4.42 20.23
N PRO A 136 26.26 -5.59 19.56
CA PRO A 136 25.43 -5.74 18.38
C PRO A 136 23.94 -5.71 18.77
N ILE A 137 23.17 -4.85 18.09
CA ILE A 137 21.72 -4.75 18.30
C ILE A 137 21.06 -5.90 17.51
N PRO A 138 20.20 -6.71 18.14
CA PRO A 138 19.52 -7.80 17.45
C PRO A 138 18.53 -7.26 16.41
N PRO A 139 18.20 -8.05 15.36
CA PRO A 139 17.19 -7.67 14.37
C PRO A 139 15.90 -7.20 15.03
N GLN A 140 15.35 -6.09 14.54
CA GLN A 140 14.11 -5.50 15.05
C GLN A 140 12.95 -5.77 14.08
N LEU A 141 11.72 -5.74 14.59
CA LEU A 141 10.54 -5.81 13.73
C LEU A 141 10.46 -4.58 12.83
N ALA A 142 10.01 -4.80 11.60
CA ALA A 142 9.70 -3.77 10.62
C ALA A 142 8.43 -4.15 9.87
N LEU A 143 7.66 -3.15 9.47
CA LEU A 143 6.51 -3.31 8.60
C LEU A 143 6.96 -3.45 7.16
N PHE A 144 6.66 -4.60 6.54
CA PHE A 144 6.81 -4.83 5.11
C PHE A 144 5.43 -4.77 4.48
N ALA A 145 5.17 -3.74 3.68
CA ALA A 145 3.83 -3.49 3.14
C ALA A 145 3.84 -3.05 1.66
N VAL A 146 2.73 -3.33 1.00
CA VAL A 146 2.33 -2.70 -0.25
C VAL A 146 1.29 -1.65 0.09
N ALA A 147 1.57 -0.41 -0.29
CA ALA A 147 0.63 0.70 -0.19
C ALA A 147 -0.02 0.89 -1.57
N THR A 148 -1.35 0.83 -1.62
CA THR A 148 -2.13 0.95 -2.86
C THR A 148 -3.10 2.12 -2.72
N PRO A 149 -3.21 3.02 -3.71
CA PRO A 149 -4.25 4.06 -3.71
C PRO A 149 -5.65 3.43 -3.62
N LEU A 150 -6.50 3.94 -2.73
CA LEU A 150 -7.90 3.49 -2.66
C LEU A 150 -8.69 3.88 -3.91
N GLN A 151 -8.31 4.99 -4.55
CA GLN A 151 -8.80 5.40 -5.86
C GLN A 151 -7.62 5.42 -6.82
N PRO A 152 -7.73 4.83 -8.03
CA PRO A 152 -6.66 4.86 -9.02
C PRO A 152 -6.31 6.32 -9.35
N PRO A 153 -5.03 6.74 -9.27
CA PRO A 153 -4.64 8.07 -9.71
C PRO A 153 -4.84 8.20 -11.22
N SER A 154 -5.42 9.33 -11.64
CA SER A 154 -5.85 9.58 -13.02
C SER A 154 -4.73 9.44 -14.06
N ILE A 155 -3.46 9.64 -13.69
CA ILE A 155 -2.32 9.53 -14.62
C ILE A 155 -1.94 8.07 -14.94
N LEU A 156 -2.12 7.14 -14.00
CA LEU A 156 -2.00 5.70 -14.30
C LEU A 156 -3.23 5.19 -15.05
N GLU A 157 -4.38 5.84 -14.87
CA GLU A 157 -5.55 5.64 -15.71
C GLU A 157 -5.23 5.99 -17.18
N VAL A 158 -4.44 7.04 -17.46
CA VAL A 158 -4.01 7.38 -18.84
C VAL A 158 -3.12 6.29 -19.44
N ARG A 159 -2.11 5.78 -18.70
CA ARG A 159 -1.24 4.69 -19.18
C ARG A 159 -1.99 3.35 -19.32
N THR A 160 -2.97 3.07 -18.46
CA THR A 160 -3.80 1.87 -18.54
C THR A 160 -4.89 2.00 -19.61
N LYS A 161 -5.41 3.21 -19.87
CA LYS A 161 -6.26 3.52 -21.03
C LYS A 161 -5.52 3.28 -22.34
N MET A 162 -4.19 3.41 -22.38
CA MET A 162 -3.39 2.94 -23.52
C MET A 162 -3.35 1.41 -23.68
N LEU A 163 -3.86 0.62 -22.73
CA LEU A 163 -4.00 -0.84 -22.82
C LEU A 163 -5.46 -1.33 -22.84
N ILE A 164 -6.43 -0.50 -22.44
CA ILE A 164 -7.87 -0.83 -22.45
C ILE A 164 -8.49 -0.47 -23.81
N PHE A 165 -9.35 -1.32 -24.35
CA PHE A 165 -10.26 -0.98 -25.45
C PHE A 165 -11.70 -1.12 -24.96
N GLN A 166 -12.65 -0.52 -25.68
CA GLN A 166 -14.05 -0.52 -25.32
C GLN A 166 -14.91 -1.27 -26.34
N THR A 167 -15.83 -2.07 -25.84
CA THR A 167 -16.90 -2.72 -26.61
C THR A 167 -18.25 -2.37 -26.00
N LYS A 168 -19.26 -2.22 -26.85
CA LYS A 168 -20.65 -1.99 -26.47
C LYS A 168 -21.44 -3.27 -26.68
N HIS A 169 -22.26 -3.67 -25.71
CA HIS A 169 -23.05 -4.89 -25.77
C HIS A 169 -24.52 -4.62 -25.42
N LYS A 170 -25.42 -5.48 -25.91
CA LYS A 170 -26.77 -5.64 -25.36
C LYS A 170 -26.70 -6.35 -24.00
N LEU A 171 -27.82 -6.35 -23.26
CA LEU A 171 -27.94 -7.10 -21.99
C LEU A 171 -27.85 -8.62 -22.15
N ASP A 172 -27.98 -9.15 -23.37
CA ASP A 172 -27.75 -10.57 -23.69
C ASP A 172 -26.28 -10.86 -24.09
N PHE A 173 -25.38 -9.90 -23.83
CA PHE A 173 -23.95 -9.91 -24.19
C PHE A 173 -23.65 -9.85 -25.70
N THR A 174 -24.64 -9.64 -26.57
CA THR A 174 -24.42 -9.45 -28.02
C THR A 174 -23.63 -8.16 -28.29
N PRO A 175 -22.48 -8.20 -28.99
CA PRO A 175 -21.72 -7.01 -29.35
C PRO A 175 -22.50 -6.10 -30.30
N LEU A 176 -22.38 -4.80 -30.09
CA LEU A 176 -23.01 -3.74 -30.88
C LEU A 176 -22.00 -2.82 -31.56
N ALA A 177 -20.89 -2.56 -30.89
CA ALA A 177 -19.84 -1.66 -31.38
C ALA A 177 -18.52 -1.95 -30.67
N CYS A 178 -17.43 -1.50 -31.29
CA CYS A 178 -16.08 -1.55 -30.73
C CYS A 178 -15.31 -0.29 -31.13
N ASP A 179 -14.51 0.26 -30.22
CA ASP A 179 -13.64 1.39 -30.55
C ASP A 179 -12.51 0.99 -31.53
N THR A 180 -11.84 2.00 -32.12
CA THR A 180 -10.76 1.78 -33.11
C THR A 180 -9.65 0.87 -32.58
N LYS A 181 -9.36 0.95 -31.28
CA LYS A 181 -8.29 0.19 -30.66
C LYS A 181 -8.68 -1.26 -30.45
N GLY A 182 -9.91 -1.53 -30.05
CA GLY A 182 -10.43 -2.88 -29.92
C GLY A 182 -10.53 -3.57 -31.28
N LYS A 183 -10.83 -2.83 -32.37
CA LYS A 183 -10.73 -3.37 -33.73
C LYS A 183 -9.31 -3.87 -34.04
N PHE A 184 -8.29 -3.09 -33.66
CA PHE A 184 -6.89 -3.47 -33.84
C PHE A 184 -6.46 -4.65 -32.94
N VAL A 185 -6.84 -4.62 -31.66
CA VAL A 185 -6.44 -5.64 -30.67
C VAL A 185 -7.15 -6.97 -30.89
N LEU A 186 -8.45 -6.94 -31.17
CA LEU A 186 -9.27 -8.15 -31.36
C LEU A 186 -9.08 -8.75 -32.75
N GLY A 187 -8.59 -7.96 -33.73
CA GLY A 187 -8.42 -8.41 -35.12
C GLY A 187 -9.74 -8.56 -35.88
N TYR A 188 -10.85 -8.03 -35.37
CA TYR A 188 -12.16 -8.04 -36.01
C TYR A 188 -12.58 -6.64 -36.42
N THR A 189 -13.22 -6.53 -37.58
CA THR A 189 -14.04 -5.38 -37.91
C THR A 189 -15.29 -5.36 -37.03
N GLU A 190 -15.88 -4.17 -36.88
CA GLU A 190 -17.12 -4.01 -36.12
C GLU A 190 -18.26 -4.85 -36.67
N THR A 191 -18.35 -4.95 -38.00
CA THR A 191 -19.34 -5.79 -38.68
C THR A 191 -19.14 -7.25 -38.35
N GLU A 192 -17.91 -7.77 -38.38
CA GLU A 192 -17.62 -9.16 -38.00
C GLU A 192 -17.96 -9.44 -36.54
N LEU A 193 -17.67 -8.49 -35.64
CA LEU A 193 -17.97 -8.62 -34.21
C LEU A 193 -19.49 -8.74 -33.97
N CYS A 194 -20.28 -7.92 -34.67
CA CYS A 194 -21.74 -7.90 -34.53
C CYS A 194 -22.45 -9.07 -35.24
N MET A 195 -21.85 -9.65 -36.30
CA MET A 195 -22.47 -10.73 -37.08
C MET A 195 -22.40 -12.11 -36.42
N ARG A 196 -21.46 -12.33 -35.49
CA ARG A 196 -21.28 -13.66 -34.91
C ARG A 196 -22.36 -14.00 -33.87
N GLY A 197 -23.12 -13.04 -33.35
CA GLY A 197 -24.18 -13.30 -32.36
C GLY A 197 -23.69 -12.95 -30.96
N THR A 198 -23.82 -13.85 -29.98
CA THR A 198 -23.51 -13.52 -28.57
C THR A 198 -22.02 -13.31 -28.34
N GLY A 199 -21.65 -12.39 -27.45
CA GLY A 199 -20.25 -12.15 -27.06
C GLY A 199 -19.52 -13.38 -26.53
N TYR A 200 -20.26 -14.38 -26.01
CA TYR A 200 -19.70 -15.64 -25.52
C TYR A 200 -18.92 -16.44 -26.57
N GLN A 201 -19.15 -16.20 -27.86
CA GLN A 201 -18.41 -16.90 -28.92
C GLN A 201 -16.95 -16.45 -29.05
N PHE A 202 -16.62 -15.30 -28.48
CA PHE A 202 -15.26 -14.78 -28.42
C PHE A 202 -14.53 -15.17 -27.12
N ILE A 203 -15.23 -15.85 -26.20
CA ILE A 203 -14.67 -16.32 -24.92
C ILE A 203 -14.13 -17.73 -25.10
N HIS A 204 -12.94 -17.97 -24.56
CA HIS A 204 -12.36 -19.30 -24.55
C HIS A 204 -13.26 -20.27 -23.75
N ALA A 205 -13.42 -21.51 -24.21
CA ALA A 205 -14.39 -22.45 -23.64
C ALA A 205 -14.17 -22.70 -22.13
N ALA A 206 -12.93 -22.69 -21.66
CA ALA A 206 -12.59 -22.86 -20.24
C ALA A 206 -13.08 -21.71 -19.35
N ASP A 207 -13.28 -20.51 -19.92
CA ASP A 207 -13.65 -19.30 -19.17
C ASP A 207 -15.15 -18.99 -19.26
N MET A 208 -15.90 -19.76 -20.06
CA MET A 208 -17.29 -19.48 -20.39
C MET A 208 -18.19 -19.42 -19.15
N MET A 209 -18.06 -20.38 -18.23
CA MET A 209 -18.85 -20.42 -17.00
C MET A 209 -18.55 -19.23 -16.09
N TYR A 210 -17.26 -18.88 -15.93
CA TYR A 210 -16.85 -17.74 -15.13
C TYR A 210 -17.38 -16.41 -15.70
N CYS A 211 -17.30 -16.23 -17.02
CA CYS A 211 -17.85 -15.05 -17.69
C CYS A 211 -19.38 -14.99 -17.57
N ALA A 212 -20.07 -16.12 -17.68
CA ALA A 212 -21.53 -16.19 -17.52
C ALA A 212 -21.96 -15.80 -16.10
N ASP A 213 -21.32 -16.35 -15.07
CA ASP A 213 -21.63 -16.04 -13.67
C ASP A 213 -21.45 -14.55 -13.33
N ASN A 214 -20.43 -13.91 -13.91
CA ASN A 214 -20.21 -12.48 -13.71
C ASN A 214 -21.15 -11.61 -14.53
N HIS A 215 -21.53 -12.05 -15.74
CA HIS A 215 -22.52 -11.34 -16.54
C HIS A 215 -23.89 -11.28 -15.84
N VAL A 216 -24.34 -12.37 -15.21
CA VAL A 216 -25.59 -12.39 -14.44
C VAL A 216 -25.59 -11.36 -13.29
N LYS A 217 -24.44 -11.08 -12.69
CA LYS A 217 -24.33 -10.08 -11.61
C LYS A 217 -24.40 -8.63 -12.10
N MET A 218 -24.27 -8.41 -13.40
CA MET A 218 -24.30 -7.07 -14.02
C MET A 218 -25.67 -6.70 -14.60
N ILE A 219 -26.59 -7.66 -14.72
CA ILE A 219 -27.99 -7.48 -15.14
C ILE A 219 -28.83 -7.19 -13.90
#